data_AF-A0A0P0NJH8-F1
#
_entry.id   AF-A0A0P0NJH8-F1
#
_cell.length_a   1.000
_cell.length_b   1.000
_cell.length_c   1.000
_cell.angle_alpha   90.00
_cell.angle_beta   90.00
_cell.angle_gamma   90.00
#
_symmetry.space_group_name_H-M   'P 1'
#
loop_
_entity.id
_entity.type
_entity.pdbx_description
1 polymer ?
#
loop_
_entity_poly.entity_id
_entity_poly.type
_entity_poly.pdbx_seq_one_letter_code
_entity_poly.pdbx_strand_id
1 'polypeptide(L)'
;MQIEVKEPGTGVLLLLDAKSENYQGKHGMRIRYPNGASFFIVAQSGAWRSADHHHVAPRFLINIGMAIEGRKLTEQLVDQSNI
;
A
#
# COMPACT_ATOMS: atom_id res chain seq x y z
N MET A 1 10.46 -2.98 5.94
CA MET A 1 11.08 -3.27 4.63
C MET A 1 10.73 -2.12 3.73
N GLN A 2 11.67 -1.66 2.92
CA GLN A 2 11.40 -0.55 2.02
C GLN A 2 10.75 -1.07 0.74
N ILE A 3 9.67 -0.41 0.29
CA ILE A 3 8.94 -0.75 -0.93
C ILE A 3 8.73 0.48 -1.80
N GLU A 4 8.76 0.28 -3.10
CA GLU A 4 8.46 1.28 -4.12
C GLU A 4 7.04 1.08 -4.64
N VAL A 5 6.22 2.13 -4.55
CA VAL A 5 4.79 2.05 -4.88
C VAL A 5 4.37 3.26 -5.69
N LYS A 6 3.73 3.04 -6.84
CA LYS A 6 3.08 4.10 -7.62
C LYS A 6 1.77 4.50 -6.96
N GLU A 7 1.60 5.80 -6.72
CA GLU A 7 0.31 6.39 -6.40
C GLU A 7 -0.55 6.36 -7.67
N PRO A 8 -1.68 5.63 -7.71
CA PRO A 8 -2.41 5.37 -8.96
C PRO A 8 -2.95 6.63 -9.63
N GLY A 9 -3.38 7.64 -8.87
CA GLY A 9 -4.00 8.84 -9.41
C GLY A 9 -3.02 9.80 -10.07
N THR A 10 -1.80 9.91 -9.55
CA THR A 10 -0.77 10.84 -10.05
C THR A 10 0.37 10.16 -10.80
N GLY A 11 0.51 8.83 -10.65
CA GLY A 11 1.66 8.07 -11.14
C GLY A 11 2.97 8.33 -10.36
N VAL A 12 2.93 9.15 -9.31
CA VAL A 12 4.11 9.46 -8.49
C VAL A 12 4.65 8.20 -7.83
N LEU A 13 5.97 8.03 -7.88
CA LEU A 13 6.66 6.96 -7.18
C LEU A 13 6.86 7.33 -5.71
N LEU A 14 6.31 6.52 -4.82
CA LEU A 14 6.44 6.66 -3.38
C LEU A 14 7.36 5.58 -2.82
N LEU A 15 8.24 5.99 -1.92
CA LEU A 15 9.14 5.11 -1.17
C LEU A 15 8.59 4.96 0.26
N LEU A 16 8.08 3.79 0.59
CA LEU A 16 7.36 3.52 1.84
C LEU A 16 8.11 2.47 2.67
N ASP A 17 7.99 2.56 3.99
CA ASP A 17 8.39 1.45 4.88
C ASP A 17 7.17 0.60 5.22
N ALA A 18 7.26 -0.70 4.98
CA ALA A 18 6.26 -1.70 5.32
C ALA A 18 6.81 -2.61 6.42
N LYS A 19 6.18 -2.62 7.60
CA LYS A 19 6.62 -3.41 8.76
C LYS A 19 5.49 -4.30 9.26
N SER A 20 5.78 -5.57 9.50
CA SER A 20 4.81 -6.47 10.15
C SER A 20 4.41 -5.94 11.52
N GLU A 21 3.10 -5.91 11.80
CA GLU A 21 2.55 -5.41 13.06
C GLU A 21 1.33 -6.23 13.47
N ASN A 22 1.17 -6.42 14.78
CA ASN A 22 -0.07 -6.90 15.39
C ASN A 22 -0.82 -5.69 15.95
N TYR A 23 -1.98 -5.37 15.37
CA TYR A 23 -2.79 -4.22 15.77
C TYR A 23 -4.22 -4.68 16.05
N GLN A 24 -4.70 -4.46 17.27
CA GLN A 24 -6.04 -4.86 17.73
C GLN A 24 -6.38 -6.33 17.42
N GLY A 25 -5.42 -7.24 17.65
CA GLY A 25 -5.59 -8.67 17.40
C GLY A 25 -5.55 -9.10 15.93
N LYS A 26 -5.29 -8.18 15.00
CA LYS A 26 -5.07 -8.48 13.58
C LYS A 26 -3.58 -8.44 13.26
N HIS A 27 -3.11 -9.44 12.52
CA HIS A 27 -1.76 -9.47 11.98
C HIS A 27 -1.75 -8.87 10.56
N GLY A 28 -0.85 -7.93 10.31
CA GLY A 28 -0.81 -7.20 9.04
C GLY A 28 0.48 -6.40 8.88
N MET A 29 0.40 -5.32 8.11
CA MET A 29 1.53 -4.47 7.77
C MET A 29 1.21 -3.01 8.11
N ARG A 30 2.11 -2.36 8.85
CA ARG A 30 2.14 -0.92 9.00
C ARG A 30 2.89 -0.31 7.82
N ILE A 31 2.21 0.55 7.07
CA ILE A 31 2.78 1.28 5.94
C ILE A 31 3.07 2.70 6.41
N ARG A 32 4.32 3.14 6.30
CA ARG A 32 4.79 4.45 6.76
C ARG A 32 5.36 5.26 5.61
N TYR A 33 4.90 6.49 5.51
CA TYR A 33 5.43 7.51 4.62
C TYR A 33 6.71 8.15 5.20
N PRO A 34 7.58 8.73 4.36
CA PRO A 34 8.78 9.44 4.83
C PRO A 34 8.49 10.59 5.81
N ASN A 35 7.31 11.21 5.71
CA ASN A 35 6.88 12.30 6.60
C ASN A 35 6.36 11.81 7.97
N GLY A 36 6.44 10.50 8.25
CA GLY A 36 6.01 9.90 9.51
C GLY A 36 4.53 9.50 9.56
N ALA A 37 3.69 9.94 8.62
CA ALA A 37 2.32 9.46 8.51
C ALA A 37 2.32 7.94 8.26
N SER A 38 1.32 7.23 8.77
CA SER A 38 1.23 5.79 8.58
C SER A 38 -0.19 5.27 8.70
N PHE A 39 -0.43 4.11 8.10
CA PHE A 39 -1.70 3.40 8.18
C PHE A 39 -1.45 1.89 8.25
N PHE A 40 -2.42 1.14 8.75
CA PHE A 40 -2.33 -0.30 8.96
C PHE A 40 -3.17 -1.05 7.93
N ILE A 41 -2.57 -2.03 7.25
CA ILE A 41 -3.26 -2.88 6.29
C ILE A 41 -3.25 -4.35 6.71
N VAL A 42 -4.30 -5.06 6.34
CA VAL A 42 -4.47 -6.50 6.58
C VAL A 42 -4.90 -7.18 5.30
N ALA A 43 -4.45 -8.43 5.10
CA ALA A 43 -4.99 -9.28 4.05
C ALA A 43 -6.32 -9.86 4.51
N GLN A 44 -7.40 -9.56 3.79
CA GLN A 44 -8.75 -10.06 4.07
C GLN A 44 -9.42 -10.50 2.77
N SER A 45 -9.89 -11.75 2.72
CA SER A 45 -10.56 -12.33 1.55
C SER A 45 -9.75 -12.19 0.25
N GLY A 46 -8.43 -12.41 0.33
CA GLY A 46 -7.53 -12.32 -0.83
C GLY A 46 -7.16 -10.90 -1.28
N ALA A 47 -7.52 -9.86 -0.52
CA ALA A 47 -7.17 -8.47 -0.84
C ALA A 47 -6.64 -7.71 0.37
N TRP A 48 -5.73 -6.76 0.14
CA TRP A 48 -5.24 -5.84 1.16
C TRP A 48 -6.27 -4.74 1.47
N ARG A 49 -6.52 -4.49 2.75
CA ARG A 49 -7.48 -3.48 3.24
C ARG A 49 -6.90 -2.67 4.38
N SER A 50 -7.22 -1.38 4.43
CA SER A 50 -6.94 -0.54 5.61
C SER A 50 -7.78 -1.00 6.80
N ALA A 51 -7.18 -1.02 7.99
CA ALA A 51 -7.80 -1.53 9.23
C ALA A 51 -7.66 -0.59 10.44
N ASP A 52 -7.19 0.64 10.25
CA ASP A 52 -7.06 1.66 11.31
C ASP A 52 -7.76 2.99 10.95
N HIS A 53 -8.91 2.88 10.27
CA HIS A 53 -9.77 4.00 9.87
C HIS A 53 -9.18 5.00 8.86
N HIS A 54 -7.96 4.80 8.38
CA HIS A 54 -7.43 5.58 7.27
C HIS A 54 -8.13 5.19 5.97
N HIS A 55 -8.69 6.18 5.28
CA HIS A 55 -9.21 6.00 3.94
C HIS A 55 -8.04 5.93 2.95
N VAL A 56 -7.86 4.77 2.32
CA VAL A 56 -6.79 4.53 1.35
C VAL A 56 -7.43 4.01 0.06
N ALA A 57 -7.07 4.60 -1.07
CA ALA A 57 -7.62 4.22 -2.37
C ALA A 57 -7.38 2.71 -2.63
N PRO A 58 -8.41 1.94 -3.06
CA PRO A 58 -8.25 0.50 -3.30
C PRO A 58 -7.12 0.13 -4.27
N ARG A 59 -6.96 0.90 -5.36
CA ARG A 59 -5.85 0.67 -6.32
C ARG A 59 -4.48 0.89 -5.70
N PHE A 60 -4.36 1.81 -4.74
CA PHE A 60 -3.10 2.02 -4.04
C PHE A 60 -2.80 0.87 -3.09
N LEU A 61 -3.80 0.33 -2.39
CA LEU A 61 -3.67 -0.90 -1.59
C LEU A 61 -3.24 -2.10 -2.45
N ILE A 62 -3.75 -2.20 -3.67
CA ILE A 62 -3.31 -3.22 -4.63
C ILE A 62 -1.83 -3.05 -4.98
N ASN A 63 -1.39 -1.84 -5.33
CA ASN A 63 0.02 -1.57 -5.65
C ASN A 63 0.95 -1.86 -4.45
N ILE A 64 0.54 -1.53 -3.24
CA ILE A 64 1.27 -1.88 -2.01
C ILE A 64 1.38 -3.40 -1.87
N GLY A 65 0.28 -4.13 -2.08
CA GLY A 65 0.27 -5.59 -2.06
C GLY A 65 1.24 -6.19 -3.06
N MET A 66 1.19 -5.72 -4.32
CA MET A 66 2.12 -6.14 -5.36
C MET A 66 3.59 -5.91 -4.96
N ALA A 67 3.90 -4.76 -4.35
CA ALA A 67 5.25 -4.46 -3.93
C ALA A 67 5.72 -5.35 -2.77
N ILE A 68 4.85 -5.63 -1.79
CA ILE A 68 5.13 -6.57 -0.69
C ILE A 68 5.37 -7.99 -1.21
N GLU A 69 4.65 -8.39 -2.26
CA GLU A 69 4.79 -9.68 -2.94
C GLU A 69 6.01 -9.75 -3.87
N GLY A 70 6.79 -8.68 -4.00
CA GLY A 70 8.00 -8.63 -4.83
C GLY A 70 7.72 -8.53 -6.33
N ARG A 71 6.52 -8.12 -6.74
CA ARG A 71 6.19 -7.87 -8.15
C ARG A 71 6.88 -6.61 -8.68
N LYS A 72 7.08 -6.54 -10.00
CA LYS A 72 7.82 -5.44 -10.62
C LYS A 72 6.99 -4.15 -10.60
N LEU A 73 7.68 -3.02 -10.49
CA LEU A 73 7.08 -1.68 -10.54
C LEU A 73 6.30 -1.40 -11.85
N THR A 74 6.67 -2.06 -12.95
CA THR A 74 5.98 -1.98 -14.24
C THR A 74 4.59 -2.64 -14.24
N GLU A 75 4.31 -3.51 -13.27
CA GLU A 75 3.02 -4.21 -13.13
C GLU A 75 2.02 -3.43 -12.27
N GLN A 76 2.49 -2.41 -11.55
CA GLN A 76 1.64 -1.58 -10.70
C GLN A 76 0.73 -0.67 -11.52
N LEU A 77 -0.49 -0.50 -11.02
CA LEU A 77 -1.58 0.23 -11.66
C LEU A 77 -1.32 1.74 -11.62
N VAL A 78 -1.60 2.42 -12.73
CA VAL A 78 -1.71 3.87 -12.84
C VAL A 78 -3.01 4.16 -13.58
N ASP A 79 -3.79 5.11 -13.08
CA ASP A 79 -5.05 5.48 -13.68
C ASP A 79 -4.74 6.22 -14.99
N GLN A 80 -4.98 5.58 -16.13
CA GLN A 80 -4.94 6.22 -17.44
C GLN A 80 -6.24 6.99 -17.68
N SER A 81 -6.49 7.99 -16.84
CA SER A 81 -7.63 8.91 -16.99
C SER A 81 -7.09 10.33 -17.04
N ASN A 82 -6.51 10.70 -18.19
CA ASN A 82 -6.51 12.05 -18.80
C ASN A 82 -5.47 12.09 -19.94
N ILE A 83 -5.85 11.54 -21.10
CA ILE A 83 -5.51 12.12 -22.42
C ILE A 83 -6.83 12.21 -23.18
#